data_AF-A0A075RD68-F1
#
_entry.id   AF-A0A075RD68-F1
#
_cell.length_a   1.000
_cell.length_b   1.000
_cell.length_c   1.000
_cell.angle_alpha   90.00
_cell.angle_beta   90.00
_cell.angle_gamma   90.00
#
_symmetry.space_group_name_H-M   'P 1'
#
loop_
_entity.id
_entity.type
_entity.pdbx_description
1 polymer ?
#
loop_
_entity_poly.entity_id
_entity_poly.type
_entity_poly.pdbx_seq_one_letter_code
_entity_poly.pdbx_strand_id
1 'polypeptide(L)' 'MPFATIYVYLILDGDKTYPRVPIKIRPEVKRQLTVLGYEELATNSAFSF' A
#
# COMPACT_ATOMS: atom_id res chain seq x y z
N MET A 1 7.80 0.33 11.42
CA MET A 1 8.77 -0.55 10.72
C MET A 1 9.22 0.15 9.45
N PRO A 2 10.53 0.36 9.21
CA PRO A 2 11.04 1.15 8.07
C PRO A 2 10.56 0.61 6.71
N PHE A 3 10.39 -0.71 6.59
CA PHE A 3 9.92 -1.35 5.36
C PHE A 3 8.50 -0.96 4.94
N ALA A 4 7.58 -0.73 5.89
CA ALA A 4 6.20 -0.34 5.55
C ALA A 4 6.19 1.03 4.86
N THR A 5 6.97 1.97 5.40
CA THR A 5 7.10 3.32 4.85
C THR A 5 7.68 3.31 3.43
N ILE A 6 8.66 2.45 3.15
CA ILE A 6 9.19 2.28 1.79
C ILE A 6 8.08 1.83 0.83
N TYR A 7 7.28 0.83 1.22
CA TYR A 7 6.18 0.35 0.39
C TYR A 7 5.09 1.40 0.18
N VAL A 8 4.81 2.24 1.18
CA VAL A 8 3.88 3.39 1.03
C VAL A 8 4.39 4.33 -0.07
N TYR A 9 5.65 4.74 -0.02
CA TYR A 9 6.20 5.62 -1.05
C TYR A 9 6.19 4.97 -2.44
N LEU A 10 6.56 3.68 -2.55
CA LEU A 10 6.49 2.96 -3.82
C LEU A 10 5.05 2.83 -4.35
N ILE A 11 4.04 2.79 -3.47
CA ILE A 11 2.64 2.77 -3.88
C ILE A 11 2.18 4.16 -4.35
N LEU A 12 2.59 5.22 -3.64
CA LEU A 12 2.29 6.59 -4.02
C LEU A 12 2.94 6.98 -5.35
N ASP A 13 4.12 6.45 -5.65
CA ASP A 13 4.84 6.64 -6.92
C ASP A 13 4.31 5.76 -8.06
N GLY A 14 3.40 4.81 -7.76
CA GLY A 14 2.84 3.88 -8.74
C GLY A 14 3.74 2.69 -9.11
N ASP A 15 4.97 2.65 -8.59
CA ASP A 15 5.95 1.57 -8.77
C ASP A 15 5.50 0.23 -8.20
N LYS A 16 4.65 0.26 -7.16
CA LYS A 16 4.08 -0.92 -6.53
C LYS A 16 2.58 -0.76 -6.32
N THR A 17 1.90 -1.90 -6.30
CA THR A 17 0.49 -1.97 -5.91
C THR A 17 0.36 -2.62 -4.53
N TYR A 18 -0.63 -2.18 -3.76
CA TYR A 18 -0.89 -2.68 -2.40
C TYR A 18 -1.01 -4.21 -2.28
N PRO A 19 -1.61 -4.97 -3.24
CA PRO A 19 -1.63 -6.44 -3.20
C PRO A 19 -0.24 -7.08 -3.20
N ARG A 20 0.77 -6.41 -3.79
CA ARG A 20 2.15 -6.88 -3.86
C ARG A 20 2.94 -6.63 -2.58
N VAL A 21 2.35 -5.95 -1.60
CA VAL A 21 2.95 -5.74 -0.29
C VAL A 21 3.00 -7.07 0.48
N PRO A 22 4.14 -7.44 1.09
CA PRO A 22 4.24 -8.63 1.94
C PRO A 22 3.20 -8.64 3.05
N ILE A 23 2.53 -9.78 3.25
CA ILE A 23 1.40 -9.93 4.19
C ILE A 23 1.73 -9.44 5.60
N LYS A 24 2.96 -9.68 6.08
CA LYS A 24 3.41 -9.27 7.42
C LYS A 24 3.39 -7.76 7.66
N ILE A 25 3.59 -6.95 6.62
CA ILE A 25 3.64 -5.47 6.72
C ILE A 25 2.43 -4.80 6.09
N ARG A 26 1.59 -5.54 5.36
CA ARG A 26 0.38 -5.04 4.69
C ARG A 26 -0.59 -4.27 5.61
N PRO A 27 -0.87 -4.72 6.85
CA PRO A 27 -1.72 -3.96 7.77
C PRO A 27 -1.16 -2.58 8.12
N GLU A 28 0.16 -2.48 8.31
CA GLU A 28 0.82 -1.21 8.62
C GLU A 28 0.87 -0.29 7.40
N VAL A 29 1.11 -0.84 6.20
CA VAL A 29 1.02 -0.08 4.94
C VAL A 29 -0.39 0.48 4.73
N LYS A 30 -1.42 -0.33 4.97
CA LYS A 30 -2.82 0.13 4.90
C LYS A 30 -3.07 1.30 5.83
N ARG A 31 -2.68 1.14 7.10
CA ARG A 31 -2.86 2.17 8.12
C ARG A 31 -2.18 3.48 7.71
N GLN A 32 -0.95 3.42 7.18
CA GLN A 32 -0.24 4.60 6.73
C GLN A 32 -0.91 5.26 5.51
N LEU A 33 -1.35 4.48 4.53
CA LEU A 33 -2.12 5.01 3.40
C LEU A 33 -3.41 5.70 3.87
N THR A 34 -4.14 5.10 4.81
CA THR A 34 -5.34 5.71 5.40
C THR A 34 -5.02 7.01 6.15
N VAL A 35 -3.97 7.06 6.97
CA VAL A 35 -3.54 8.28 7.67
C VAL A 35 -3.15 9.39 6.69
N LEU A 36 -2.60 9.03 5.53
CA LEU A 36 -2.22 9.97 4.48
C LEU A 36 -3.39 10.35 3.55
N GLY A 37 -4.57 9.76 3.72
CA GLY A 37 -5.75 10.05 2.89
C GLY A 37 -5.83 9.25 1.57
N TYR A 38 -5.00 8.23 1.39
CA TYR A 38 -4.94 7.39 0.18
C TYR A 38 -5.52 5.98 0.40
N GLU A 39 -6.61 5.86 1.14
CA GLU A 39 -7.22 4.56 1.48
C GLU A 39 -7.66 3.75 0.25
N GLU A 40 -8.00 4.43 -0.84
CA GLU A 40 -8.32 3.85 -2.15
C GLU A 40 -7.16 3.05 -2.77
N LEU A 41 -5.90 3.44 -2.48
CA LEU A 41 -4.72 2.72 -2.95
C LEU A 41 -4.51 1.42 -2.17
N ALA A 42 -5.11 1.29 -0.99
CA ALA A 42 -5.06 0.09 -0.16
C ALA A 42 -6.12 -0.97 -0.54
N THR A 43 -6.51 -0.99 -1.81
CA THR A 43 -7.50 -1.91 -2.36
C THR A 43 -6.83 -3.16 -2.97
N ASN A 44 -7.50 -4.30 -2.85
CA ASN A 44 -7.04 -5.56 -3.45
C ASN A 44 -7.36 -5.68 -4.95
N SER A 45 -7.86 -4.61 -5.57
CA SER A 45 -8.18 -4.59 -6.98
C SER A 45 -6.90 -4.53 -7.81
N ALA A 46 -6.37 -5.72 -8.13
CA ALA A 46 -5.93 -5.90 -9.51
C ALA A 46 -7.14 -5.54 -10.37
N PHE A 47 -7.02 -4.53 -11.22
CA PHE A 47 -8.08 -4.14 -12.15
C PHE A 47 -8.59 -5.40 -12.87
N SER A 48 -9.80 -5.86 -12.52
CA SER A 48 -10.56 -6.80 -13.33
C SER A 48 -11.25 -5.98 -14.40
N PHE A 49 -10.74 -6.07 -15.63
CA PHE A 49 -11.45 -5.69 -16.85
C PHE A 49 -12.20 -6.91 -17.38
#